data_AF-A0A7J9Z0D3-F1
#
_entry.id   AF-A0A7J9Z0D3-F1
#
_cell.length_a   1.000
_cell.length_b   1.000
_cell.length_c   1.000
_cell.angle_alpha   90.00
_cell.angle_beta   90.00
_cell.angle_gamma   90.00
#
_symmetry.space_group_name_H-M   'P 1'
#
loop_
_entity.id
_entity.type
_entity.pdbx_description
1 polymer ?
#
loop_
_entity_poly.entity_id
_entity_poly.type
_entity_poly.pdbx_seq_one_letter_code
_entity_poly.pdbx_strand_id
1 'polypeptide(L)'
;HGARRIAIPPALPAAWRPPGVELIEDDGLSPAELDGLDGALTGCALAIAETGTVVLAGGPADGRRALTLVPDLHVCVVEAGQVVATVPEAVRALEPKARATASPLTFVSGPSATSDIELSRVEGVHGPRRLELVLAD
;
A
#
# COMPACT_ATOMS: atom_id res chain seq x y z
N HIS A 1 -11.80 -4.53 -12.30
CA HIS A 1 -12.09 -3.19 -11.73
C HIS A 1 -12.45 -2.11 -12.73
N GLY A 2 -12.31 -2.30 -14.05
CA GLY A 2 -12.64 -1.23 -15.02
C GLY A 2 -11.71 -0.01 -14.98
N ALA A 3 -10.81 0.06 -14.00
CA ALA A 3 -9.71 1.01 -13.90
C ALA A 3 -8.84 0.97 -15.15
N ARG A 4 -8.50 2.15 -15.65
CA ARG A 4 -7.77 2.37 -16.90
C ARG A 4 -6.47 3.10 -16.68
N ARG A 5 -6.39 3.95 -15.65
CA ARG A 5 -5.22 4.81 -15.35
C ARG A 5 -4.78 4.56 -13.92
N ILE A 6 -3.66 3.87 -13.74
CA ILE A 6 -3.16 3.44 -12.44
C ILE A 6 -1.81 4.06 -12.15
N ALA A 7 -1.68 4.69 -10.98
CA ALA A 7 -0.42 5.19 -10.46
C ALA A 7 0.48 4.02 -10.04
N ILE A 8 1.76 4.08 -10.38
CA ILE A 8 2.74 3.06 -10.00
C ILE A 8 4.02 3.70 -9.46
N PRO A 9 4.75 3.02 -8.58
CA PRO A 9 6.08 3.48 -8.20
C PRO A 9 7.07 3.23 -9.36
N PRO A 10 8.18 3.99 -9.46
CA PRO A 10 9.13 3.88 -10.57
C PRO A 10 9.72 2.47 -10.76
N ALA A 11 9.84 1.68 -9.70
CA ALA A 11 10.43 0.35 -9.75
C ALA A 11 9.41 -0.80 -9.73
N LEU A 12 8.18 -0.58 -10.23
CA LEU A 12 7.19 -1.66 -10.30
C LEU A 12 7.64 -2.77 -11.28
N PRO A 13 7.73 -4.03 -10.84
CA PRO A 13 8.11 -5.17 -11.67
C PRO A 13 7.25 -5.30 -12.93
N ALA A 14 7.87 -5.62 -14.07
CA ALA A 14 7.17 -5.80 -15.34
C ALA A 14 6.10 -6.92 -15.28
N ALA A 15 6.35 -7.97 -14.50
CA ALA A 15 5.42 -9.08 -14.31
C ALA A 15 4.11 -8.68 -13.63
N TRP A 16 4.09 -7.56 -12.89
CA TRP A 16 2.90 -7.06 -12.22
C TRP A 16 2.12 -6.05 -13.06
N ARG A 17 2.60 -5.70 -14.27
CA ARG A 17 1.99 -4.68 -15.13
C ARG A 17 0.85 -5.31 -15.95
N PRO A 18 -0.43 -5.07 -15.63
CA PRO A 18 -1.53 -5.67 -16.36
C PRO A 18 -1.66 -5.09 -17.78
N PRO A 19 -2.02 -5.90 -18.78
CA PRO A 19 -2.27 -5.39 -20.13
C PRO A 19 -3.56 -4.55 -20.17
N GLY A 20 -3.60 -3.54 -21.04
CA GLY A 20 -4.79 -2.70 -21.26
C GLY A 20 -5.05 -1.64 -20.17
N VAL A 21 -4.10 -1.43 -19.27
CA VAL A 21 -4.11 -0.34 -18.28
C VAL A 21 -2.97 0.63 -18.61
N GLU A 22 -3.27 1.92 -18.65
CA GLU A 22 -2.28 2.99 -18.69
C GLU A 22 -1.64 3.12 -17.30
N LEU A 23 -0.35 2.83 -17.21
CA LEU A 23 0.42 2.95 -15.98
C LEU A 23 1.14 4.29 -15.97
N ILE A 24 0.94 5.05 -14.90
CA ILE A 24 1.52 6.39 -14.72
C ILE A 24 2.50 6.29 -13.58
N GLU A 25 3.79 6.44 -13.88
CA GLU A 25 4.82 6.45 -12.86
C GLU A 25 4.71 7.71 -11.99
N ASP A 26 4.73 7.53 -10.67
CA ASP A 26 4.74 8.65 -9.73
C ASP A 26 6.16 9.20 -9.57
N ASP A 27 6.45 10.27 -10.32
CA ASP A 27 7.70 11.03 -10.29
C ASP A 27 7.57 12.35 -9.48
N GLY A 28 6.51 12.48 -8.67
CA GLY A 28 6.22 13.68 -7.90
C GLY A 28 4.84 14.28 -8.18
N LEU A 29 3.87 13.45 -8.60
CA LEU A 29 2.51 13.88 -8.88
C LEU A 29 1.90 14.62 -7.67
N SER A 30 1.19 15.71 -7.93
CA SER A 30 0.44 16.40 -6.89
C SER A 30 -0.68 15.51 -6.34
N PRO A 31 -1.17 15.78 -5.11
CA PRO A 31 -2.33 15.06 -4.59
C PRO A 31 -3.55 15.14 -5.53
N ALA A 32 -3.78 16.26 -6.20
CA ALA A 32 -4.89 16.41 -7.14
C ALA A 32 -4.72 15.53 -8.39
N GLU A 33 -3.48 15.36 -8.88
CA GLU A 33 -3.20 14.45 -10.00
C GLU A 33 -3.41 13.00 -9.60
N LEU A 34 -2.94 12.60 -8.41
CA LEU A 34 -3.16 11.25 -7.89
C LEU A 34 -4.64 10.94 -7.64
N ASP A 35 -5.40 11.90 -7.12
CA ASP A 35 -6.86 11.78 -6.88
C ASP A 35 -7.64 11.61 -8.19
N GLY A 36 -7.13 12.16 -9.29
CA GLY A 36 -7.70 11.99 -10.63
C GLY A 36 -7.41 10.63 -11.30
N LEU A 37 -6.68 9.73 -10.64
CA LEU A 37 -6.37 8.38 -11.14
C LEU A 37 -7.32 7.33 -10.56
N ASP A 38 -7.49 6.22 -11.28
CA ASP A 38 -8.43 5.18 -10.89
C ASP A 38 -7.94 4.34 -9.70
N GLY A 39 -6.65 4.44 -9.34
CA GLY A 39 -6.03 3.74 -8.24
C GLY A 39 -4.50 3.75 -8.29
N ALA A 40 -3.87 3.10 -7.32
CA ALA A 40 -2.45 2.81 -7.26
C ALA A 40 -2.18 1.30 -7.27
N LEU A 41 -1.12 0.89 -7.95
CA LEU A 41 -0.58 -0.47 -7.91
C LEU A 41 0.84 -0.43 -7.39
N THR A 42 1.08 -1.10 -6.27
CA THR A 42 2.38 -1.12 -5.60
C THR A 42 2.75 -2.51 -5.11
N GLY A 43 3.99 -2.70 -4.69
CA GLY A 43 4.38 -3.74 -3.74
C GLY A 43 4.29 -3.25 -2.29
N CYS A 44 4.96 -3.97 -1.39
CA CYS A 44 5.09 -3.61 0.03
C CYS A 44 6.50 -3.90 0.56
N ALA A 45 6.78 -3.47 1.79
CA ALA A 45 7.99 -3.87 2.50
C ALA A 45 7.85 -5.28 3.09
N LEU A 46 6.72 -5.56 3.73
CA LEU A 46 6.32 -6.88 4.22
C LEU A 46 4.83 -6.91 4.59
N ALA A 47 4.31 -8.09 4.89
CA ALA A 47 2.98 -8.27 5.48
C ALA A 47 3.04 -9.10 6.77
N ILE A 48 2.08 -8.89 7.66
CA ILE A 48 1.96 -9.54 8.98
C ILE A 48 0.67 -10.35 9.01
N ALA A 49 0.80 -11.66 9.14
CA ALA A 49 -0.33 -12.58 9.08
C ALA A 49 -1.29 -12.41 10.26
N GLU A 50 -0.78 -12.31 11.50
CA GLU A 50 -1.62 -12.30 12.71
C GLU A 50 -2.60 -11.12 12.77
N THR A 51 -2.22 -9.97 12.22
CA THR A 51 -3.01 -8.74 12.23
C THR A 51 -3.62 -8.39 10.89
N GLY A 52 -3.36 -9.20 9.84
CA GLY A 52 -3.73 -8.85 8.47
C GLY A 52 -3.19 -7.49 8.05
N THR A 53 -1.92 -7.20 8.36
CA THR A 53 -1.30 -5.88 8.12
C THR A 53 -0.38 -5.93 6.92
N VAL A 54 -0.45 -4.92 6.05
CA VAL A 54 0.60 -4.62 5.08
C VAL A 54 1.44 -3.43 5.56
N VAL A 55 2.76 -3.52 5.40
CA VAL A 55 3.70 -2.46 5.81
C VAL A 55 4.33 -1.83 4.59
N LEU A 56 4.24 -0.50 4.52
CA LEU A 56 4.84 0.35 3.50
C LEU A 56 6.00 1.11 4.15
N ALA A 57 7.14 1.20 3.47
CA ALA A 57 8.37 1.81 3.92
C ALA A 57 8.87 2.96 3.00
N GLY A 58 8.07 3.43 2.04
CA GLY A 58 8.46 4.56 1.21
C GLY A 58 9.56 4.25 0.19
N GLY A 59 9.71 2.98 -0.19
CA GLY A 59 10.82 2.47 -1.00
C GLY A 59 10.48 2.31 -2.48
N PRO A 60 11.38 1.70 -3.28
CA PRO A 60 11.18 1.57 -4.71
C PRO A 60 9.93 0.76 -5.11
N ALA A 61 9.54 -0.22 -4.29
CA ALA A 61 8.39 -1.08 -4.57
C ALA A 61 7.05 -0.47 -4.16
N ASP A 62 7.02 0.42 -3.17
CA ASP A 62 5.79 0.95 -2.58
C ASP A 62 5.62 2.47 -2.74
N GLY A 63 6.65 3.15 -3.25
CA GLY A 63 6.63 4.58 -3.56
C GLY A 63 6.47 5.46 -2.32
N ARG A 64 6.38 6.78 -2.51
CA ARG A 64 6.15 7.72 -1.41
C ARG A 64 4.73 7.56 -0.83
N ARG A 65 4.55 7.97 0.43
CA ARG A 65 3.27 7.85 1.15
C ARG A 65 2.03 8.35 0.40
N ALA A 66 2.14 9.39 -0.42
CA ALA A 66 0.99 9.93 -1.15
C ALA A 66 0.42 8.91 -2.16
N LEU A 67 1.29 8.11 -2.81
CA LEU A 67 0.90 7.12 -3.80
C LEU A 67 -0.08 6.08 -3.22
N THR A 68 0.13 5.69 -1.97
CA THR A 68 -0.69 4.68 -1.27
C THR A 68 -1.78 5.29 -0.38
N LEU A 69 -1.90 6.62 -0.36
CA LEU A 69 -2.84 7.35 0.51
C LEU A 69 -3.94 8.04 -0.28
N VAL A 70 -3.59 8.63 -1.43
CA VAL A 70 -4.49 9.53 -2.15
C VAL A 70 -5.44 8.79 -3.09
N PRO A 71 -4.99 7.88 -3.98
CA PRO A 71 -5.90 7.15 -4.86
C PRO A 71 -6.88 6.29 -4.06
N ASP A 72 -8.15 6.26 -4.48
CA ASP A 72 -9.21 5.62 -3.71
C ASP A 72 -9.16 4.07 -3.73
N LEU A 73 -8.49 3.51 -4.74
CA LEU A 73 -8.14 2.11 -4.84
C LEU A 73 -6.63 1.94 -4.67
N HIS A 74 -6.21 1.09 -3.75
CA HIS A 74 -4.84 0.61 -3.65
C HIS A 74 -4.81 -0.90 -3.89
N VAL A 75 -4.14 -1.33 -4.96
CA VAL A 75 -3.81 -2.73 -5.20
C VAL A 75 -2.36 -2.94 -4.76
N CYS A 76 -2.14 -3.83 -3.80
CA CYS A 76 -0.82 -4.12 -3.27
C CYS A 76 -0.47 -5.59 -3.54
N VAL A 77 0.62 -5.81 -4.28
CA VAL A 77 1.20 -7.13 -4.45
C VAL A 77 2.07 -7.45 -3.24
N VAL A 78 1.88 -8.63 -2.67
CA VAL A 78 2.65 -9.15 -1.54
C VAL A 78 3.26 -10.46 -1.99
N GLU A 79 4.59 -10.54 -2.03
CA GLU A 79 5.25 -11.82 -2.30
C GLU A 79 5.17 -12.72 -1.06
N ALA A 80 4.96 -14.02 -1.24
CA ALA A 80 4.77 -14.97 -0.15
C ALA A 80 5.96 -14.97 0.84
N GLY A 81 7.18 -14.79 0.33
CA GLY A 81 8.40 -14.66 1.14
C GLY A 81 8.48 -13.40 2.00
N GLN A 82 7.61 -12.41 1.76
CA GLN A 82 7.52 -11.18 2.54
C GLN A 82 6.50 -11.26 3.68
N VAL A 83 5.79 -12.39 3.83
CA VAL A 83 4.80 -12.57 4.88
C VAL A 83 5.48 -13.11 6.14
N VAL A 84 5.41 -12.36 7.23
CA VAL A 84 5.84 -12.79 8.57
C VAL A 84 4.63 -13.12 9.44
N ALA A 85 4.82 -13.92 10.48
CA ALA A 85 3.71 -14.34 11.33
C ALA A 85 3.26 -13.21 12.26
N THR A 86 4.21 -12.52 12.90
CA THR A 86 3.92 -11.64 14.05
C THR A 86 4.49 -10.23 13.93
N VAL A 87 3.92 -9.27 14.66
CA VAL A 87 4.40 -7.87 14.72
C VAL A 87 5.85 -7.78 15.23
N PRO A 88 6.29 -8.52 16.27
CA PRO A 88 7.70 -8.52 16.67
C PRO A 88 8.65 -9.02 15.58
N GLU A 89 8.24 -10.00 14.76
CA GLU A 89 9.02 -10.44 13.61
C GLU A 89 9.13 -9.34 12.55
N ALA A 90 8.02 -8.67 12.25
CA ALA A 90 8.00 -7.53 11.32
C ALA A 90 8.93 -6.41 11.78
N VAL A 91 8.86 -6.01 13.05
CA VAL A 91 9.73 -4.97 13.62
C VAL A 91 11.20 -5.37 13.51
N ARG A 92 11.56 -6.62 13.81
CA ARG A 92 12.93 -7.11 13.65
C ARG A 92 13.40 -7.09 12.20
N ALA A 93 12.54 -7.49 11.26
CA ALA A 93 12.86 -7.50 9.83
C ALA A 93 13.03 -6.07 9.25
N LEU A 94 12.26 -5.10 9.75
CA LEU A 94 12.28 -3.71 9.27
C LEU A 94 13.39 -2.86 9.89
N GLU A 95 13.90 -3.22 11.07
CA GLU A 95 14.85 -2.42 11.84
C GLU A 95 16.11 -2.00 11.07
N PRO A 96 16.80 -2.89 10.32
CA PRO A 96 17.99 -2.51 9.58
C PRO A 96 17.71 -1.44 8.53
N LYS A 97 16.60 -1.58 7.80
CA LYS A 97 16.17 -0.63 6.76
C LYS A 97 15.74 0.70 7.38
N ALA A 98 14.93 0.65 8.44
CA ALA A 98 14.45 1.83 9.15
C ALA A 98 15.61 2.69 9.69
N ARG A 99 16.69 2.06 10.21
CA ARG A 99 17.90 2.78 10.63
C ARG A 99 18.70 3.36 9.46
N ALA A 100 18.82 2.60 8.37
CA ALA A 100 19.66 3.01 7.24
C ALA A 100 19.06 4.18 6.45
N THR A 101 17.74 4.20 6.28
CA THR A 101 17.07 5.18 5.40
C THR A 101 16.31 6.26 6.16
N ALA A 102 16.05 6.07 7.46
CA ALA A 102 15.11 6.89 8.24
C ALA A 102 13.74 7.05 7.55
N SER A 103 13.37 6.09 6.70
CA SER A 103 12.13 6.17 5.93
C SER A 103 10.91 6.00 6.83
N PRO A 104 9.80 6.68 6.50
CA PRO A 104 8.55 6.43 7.18
C PRO A 104 8.11 4.98 7.03
N LEU A 105 7.62 4.38 8.11
CA LEU A 105 6.84 3.14 8.06
C LEU A 105 5.35 3.49 8.18
N THR A 106 4.51 2.89 7.34
CA THR A 106 3.06 3.00 7.37
C THR A 106 2.48 1.59 7.49
N PHE A 107 1.79 1.33 8.59
CA PHE A 107 1.15 0.04 8.86
C PHE A 107 -0.33 0.17 8.52
N VAL A 108 -0.80 -0.58 7.53
CA VAL A 108 -2.22 -0.63 7.14
C VAL A 108 -2.75 -1.99 7.56
N SER A 109 -3.43 -2.02 8.71
CA SER A 109 -4.03 -3.24 9.25
C SER A 109 -5.43 -3.44 8.68
N GLY A 110 -5.81 -4.71 8.50
CA GLY A 110 -7.14 -5.12 8.08
C GLY A 110 -8.24 -4.50 8.94
N PRO A 111 -9.50 -4.55 8.46
CA PRO A 111 -10.61 -3.81 9.05
C PRO A 111 -10.65 -4.04 10.56
N SER A 112 -10.48 -2.96 11.32
CA SER A 112 -10.76 -2.99 12.74
C SER A 112 -12.23 -3.35 12.90
N ALA A 113 -12.53 -4.49 13.53
CA ALA A 113 -13.83 -4.72 14.12
C ALA A 113 -13.95 -3.81 15.36
N THR A 114 -14.14 -2.51 15.14
CA THR A 114 -14.55 -1.60 16.21
C THR A 114 -15.98 -1.93 16.56
N SER A 115 -16.21 -2.45 17.76
CA SER A 115 -17.56 -2.41 18.36
C SER A 115 -17.86 -0.94 18.67
N ASP A 116 -18.82 -0.37 17.96
CA ASP A 116 -19.23 1.04 18.07
C ASP A 116 -19.61 1.39 19.52
N ILE A 117 -18.85 2.29 20.15
CA ILE A 117 -19.26 2.94 21.41
C ILE A 117 -20.01 4.25 21.13
N GLU A 118 -19.99 4.76 19.90
CA GLU A 118 -20.64 6.01 19.52
C GLU A 118 -21.23 5.85 18.11
N LEU A 119 -22.55 5.70 18.01
CA LEU A 119 -23.38 5.39 16.82
C LEU A 119 -23.36 6.45 15.69
N SER A 120 -22.22 7.11 15.45
CA SER A 120 -22.03 8.04 14.34
C SER A 120 -20.62 7.90 13.77
N ARG A 121 -20.49 7.12 12.70
CA ARG A 121 -19.26 6.99 11.93
C ARG A 121 -19.05 8.28 11.12
N VAL A 122 -18.14 9.14 11.56
CA VAL A 122 -17.61 10.20 10.71
C VAL A 122 -16.67 9.53 9.72
N GLU A 123 -17.09 9.41 8.45
CA GLU A 123 -16.21 8.96 7.37
C GLU A 123 -15.16 10.05 7.11
N GLY A 124 -14.04 10.02 7.84
CA GLY A 124 -12.89 10.83 7.48
C GLY A 124 -12.23 10.31 6.21
N VAL A 125 -11.45 11.17 5.55
CA VAL A 125 -10.61 10.82 4.41
C VAL A 125 -9.35 10.12 4.96
N HIS A 126 -9.47 8.83 5.29
CA HIS A 126 -8.47 8.06 6.05
C HIS A 126 -7.48 7.27 5.17
N GLY A 127 -7.54 7.44 3.85
CA GLY A 127 -6.79 6.67 2.86
C GLY A 127 -7.72 5.98 1.86
N PRO A 128 -7.21 5.06 1.04
CA PRO A 128 -8.00 4.35 0.02
C PRO A 128 -9.21 3.66 0.64
N ARG A 129 -10.41 3.89 0.11
CA ARG A 129 -11.63 3.16 0.57
C ARG A 129 -11.60 1.69 0.16
N ARG A 130 -10.77 1.34 -0.83
CA ARG A 130 -10.61 -0.03 -1.32
C ARG A 130 -9.13 -0.40 -1.32
N LEU A 131 -8.78 -1.38 -0.49
CA LEU A 131 -7.47 -2.03 -0.51
C LEU A 131 -7.63 -3.48 -0.98
N GLU A 132 -6.90 -3.84 -2.03
CA GLU A 132 -6.86 -5.21 -2.56
C GLU A 132 -5.44 -5.75 -2.41
N LEU A 133 -5.29 -6.87 -1.70
CA LEU A 133 -4.01 -7.55 -1.56
C LEU A 133 -3.95 -8.74 -2.51
N VAL A 134 -2.91 -8.81 -3.33
CA VAL A 134 -2.62 -9.93 -4.24
C VAL A 134 -1.41 -10.67 -3.71
N LEU A 135 -1.61 -11.89 -3.22
CA LEU A 135 -0.51 -12.76 -2.83
C LEU A 135 0.10 -13.39 -4.09
N ALA A 136 1.42 -13.24 -4.26
CA ALA A 136 2.19 -13.81 -5.36
C ALA A 136 3.27 -14.77 -4.82
N ASP A 137 3.62 -15.79 -5.60
CA ASP A 137 4.65 -16.78 -5.27
C ASP A 137 6.07 -16.34 -5.68
#